data_AF-A0A7G8ENX7-F1
#
_entry.id   AF-A0A7G8ENX7-F1
#
_cell.length_a   1.000
_cell.length_b   1.000
_cell.length_c   1.000
_cell.angle_alpha   90.00
_cell.angle_beta   90.00
_cell.angle_gamma   90.00
#
_symmetry.space_group_name_H-M   'P 1'
#
loop_
_entity.id
_entity.type
_entity.pdbx_description
1 polymer ?
#
loop_
_entity_poly.entity_id
_entity_poly.type
_entity_poly.pdbx_seq_one_letter_code
_entity_poly.pdbx_strand_id
1 'polypeptide(L)'
;MNAPLFSTSESLLGSLCHEAQALRGRGIQLAQALERCCDRSLRDRLGAESRQVLSRRRELLEVAKAWQRQGRGHSLALELLVELSSRPIPVA
;
A
#
# COMPACT_ATOMS: atom_id res chain seq x y z
N MET A 1 -3.87 30.43 18.77
CA MET A 1 -3.68 29.56 17.59
C MET A 1 -3.32 28.18 18.12
N ASN A 2 -4.29 27.27 18.22
CA ASN A 2 -4.06 25.90 18.68
C ASN A 2 -3.70 25.05 17.45
N ALA A 3 -2.41 24.73 17.27
CA ALA A 3 -2.02 23.67 16.35
C ALA A 3 -2.59 22.35 16.89
N PRO A 4 -3.27 21.52 16.09
CA PRO A 4 -3.66 20.21 16.55
C PRO A 4 -2.38 19.40 16.80
N LEU A 5 -2.18 18.96 18.04
CA LEU A 5 -1.18 17.97 18.39
C LEU A 5 -1.64 16.64 17.81
N PHE A 6 -1.49 16.45 16.49
CA PHE A 6 -1.61 15.13 15.90
C PHE A 6 -0.60 14.22 16.59
N SER A 7 -1.09 13.18 17.23
CA SER A 7 -0.23 12.18 17.87
C SER A 7 0.70 11.59 16.82
N THR A 8 1.94 11.24 17.19
CA THR A 8 2.92 10.56 16.31
C THR A 8 2.34 9.29 15.66
N SER A 9 1.34 8.68 16.30
CA SER A 9 0.59 7.54 15.78
C SER A 9 -0.34 7.90 14.61
N GLU A 10 -0.94 9.09 14.62
CA GLU A 10 -1.80 9.57 13.53
C GLU A 10 -0.97 9.98 12.32
N SER A 11 0.21 10.59 12.53
CA SER A 11 1.14 10.87 11.44
C SER A 11 1.65 9.59 10.78
N LEU A 12 1.90 8.52 11.56
CA LEU A 12 2.32 7.22 11.04
C LEU A 12 1.21 6.56 10.21
N LEU A 13 -0.03 6.51 10.72
CA LEU A 13 -1.16 5.96 9.97
C LEU A 13 -1.40 6.73 8.66
N GLY A 14 -1.27 8.07 8.70
CA GLY A 14 -1.34 8.90 7.50
C GLY A 14 -0.28 8.52 6.45
N SER A 15 0.97 8.35 6.87
CA SER A 15 2.05 7.91 5.97
C SER A 15 1.79 6.52 5.38
N LEU A 16 1.28 5.59 6.17
CA LEU A 16 0.97 4.23 5.70
C LEU A 16 -0.22 4.20 4.74
N CYS A 17 -1.23 5.03 4.96
CA CYS A 17 -2.32 5.22 4.00
C CYS A 17 -1.79 5.77 2.66
N HIS A 18 -0.86 6.71 2.71
CA HIS A 18 -0.21 7.24 1.50
C HIS A 18 0.62 6.16 0.80
N GLU A 19 1.37 5.35 1.54
CA GLU A 19 2.12 4.21 1.00
C GLU A 19 1.19 3.20 0.31
N ALA A 20 0.04 2.86 0.91
CA ALA A 20 -0.95 1.97 0.29
C ALA A 20 -1.45 2.50 -1.06
N GLN A 21 -1.73 3.81 -1.14
CA GLN A 21 -2.15 4.46 -2.38
C GLN A 21 -1.02 4.51 -3.42
N ALA A 22 0.20 4.81 -3.00
CA ALA A 22 1.37 4.82 -3.88
C ALA A 22 1.65 3.44 -4.47
N LEU A 23 1.55 2.37 -3.67
CA LEU A 23 1.67 0.99 -4.15
C LEU A 23 0.62 0.65 -5.21
N ARG A 24 -0.63 1.09 -5.01
CA ARG A 24 -1.69 0.91 -5.99
C ARG A 24 -1.38 1.66 -7.29
N GLY A 25 -0.97 2.92 -7.20
CA GLY A 25 -0.56 3.71 -8.35
C GLY A 25 0.59 3.06 -9.12
N ARG A 26 1.58 2.53 -8.40
CA ARG A 26 2.71 1.82 -8.99
C ARG A 26 2.28 0.53 -9.69
N GLY A 27 1.38 -0.24 -9.09
CA GLY A 27 0.82 -1.43 -9.72
C GLY A 27 0.13 -1.12 -11.06
N ILE A 28 -0.71 -0.07 -11.09
CA ILE A 28 -1.36 0.38 -12.33
C ILE A 28 -0.32 0.73 -13.41
N GLN A 29 0.73 1.46 -13.04
CA GLN A 29 1.81 1.82 -13.96
C GLN A 29 2.55 0.58 -14.48
N LEU A 30 2.83 -0.39 -13.62
CA LEU A 30 3.50 -1.64 -13.99
C LEU A 30 2.63 -2.50 -14.90
N ALA A 31 1.33 -2.62 -14.63
CA ALA A 31 0.39 -3.33 -15.49
C ALA A 31 0.37 -2.73 -16.90
N GLN A 32 0.23 -1.40 -17.01
CA GLN A 32 0.26 -0.70 -18.29
C GLN A 32 1.60 -0.84 -19.02
N ALA A 33 2.71 -0.86 -18.28
CA ALA A 33 4.03 -1.06 -18.86
C ALA A 33 4.20 -2.50 -19.39
N LEU A 34 3.74 -3.50 -18.63
CA LEU A 34 3.80 -4.91 -19.01
C LEU A 34 2.95 -5.22 -20.25
N GLU A 35 1.78 -4.62 -20.38
CA GLU A 35 0.91 -4.75 -21.57
C GLU A 35 1.59 -4.31 -22.86
N ARG A 36 2.47 -3.30 -22.80
CA ARG A 36 3.12 -2.69 -23.97
C ARG A 36 4.56 -3.14 -24.18
N CYS A 37 5.14 -3.83 -23.21
CA CYS A 37 6.54 -4.21 -23.23
C CYS A 37 6.75 -5.43 -24.13
N CYS A 38 7.52 -5.27 -25.21
CA CYS A 38 7.92 -6.38 -26.10
C CYS A 38 9.27 -6.99 -25.72
N ASP A 39 10.12 -6.26 -24.99
CA ASP A 39 11.44 -6.72 -24.58
C ASP A 39 11.34 -7.71 -23.42
N ARG A 40 11.95 -8.90 -23.59
CA ARG A 40 11.84 -9.98 -22.61
C ARG A 40 12.54 -9.65 -21.29
N SER A 41 13.74 -9.08 -21.35
CA SER A 41 14.53 -8.76 -20.16
C SER A 41 13.84 -7.69 -19.32
N LEU A 42 13.29 -6.66 -19.98
CA LEU A 42 12.51 -5.62 -19.34
C LEU A 42 11.20 -6.18 -18.76
N ARG A 43 10.52 -7.08 -19.47
CA ARG A 43 9.31 -7.73 -18.97
C ARG A 43 9.58 -8.54 -17.70
N ASP A 44 10.69 -9.27 -17.65
CA ASP A 44 11.08 -10.05 -16.46
C ASP A 44 11.37 -9.13 -15.26
N ARG A 45 12.03 -7.98 -15.49
CA ARG A 45 12.28 -6.95 -14.46
C ARG A 45 10.99 -6.31 -13.96
N LEU A 46 10.10 -5.92 -14.88
CA LEU A 46 8.78 -5.37 -14.53
C LEU A 46 7.94 -6.38 -13.76
N GLY A 47 7.99 -7.66 -14.12
CA GLY A 47 7.32 -8.74 -13.39
C GLY A 47 7.90 -8.96 -11.99
N ALA A 48 9.22 -8.83 -11.81
CA ALA A 48 9.84 -8.86 -10.48
C ALA A 48 9.37 -7.69 -9.62
N GLU A 49 9.26 -6.50 -10.20
CA GLU A 49 8.77 -5.32 -9.51
C GLU A 49 7.29 -5.45 -9.13
N SER A 50 6.45 -5.99 -10.02
CA SER A 50 5.04 -6.31 -9.72
C SER A 50 4.91 -7.24 -8.51
N ARG A 51 5.76 -8.28 -8.43
CA ARG A 51 5.81 -9.18 -7.26
C ARG A 51 6.21 -8.43 -5.98
N GLN A 52 7.17 -7.51 -6.07
CA GLN A 52 7.60 -6.70 -4.93
C GLN A 52 6.46 -5.79 -4.43
N VAL A 53 5.73 -5.14 -5.33
CA VAL A 53 4.55 -4.31 -5.00
C VAL A 53 3.48 -5.16 -4.28
N LEU A 54 3.20 -6.37 -4.78
CA LEU A 54 2.25 -7.28 -4.13
C LEU A 54 2.72 -7.73 -2.75
N SER A 55 4.01 -8.06 -2.59
CA SER A 55 4.59 -8.42 -1.30
C SER A 55 4.43 -7.28 -0.30
N ARG A 56 4.77 -6.06 -0.72
CA ARG A 56 4.71 -4.88 0.14
C ARG A 56 3.27 -4.56 0.57
N ARG A 57 2.30 -4.68 -0.34
CA ARG A 57 0.88 -4.57 -0.01
C ARG A 57 0.47 -5.60 1.05
N ARG A 58 0.92 -6.84 0.91
CA ARG A 58 0.62 -7.91 1.87
C ARG A 58 1.21 -7.59 3.25
N GLU A 59 2.47 -7.17 3.32
CA GLU A 59 3.11 -6.74 4.56
C GLU A 59 2.31 -5.63 5.24
N LEU A 60 1.91 -4.61 4.48
CA LEU A 60 1.14 -3.48 5.00
C LEU A 60 -0.22 -3.93 5.57
N LEU A 61 -0.92 -4.84 4.87
CA LEU A 61 -2.18 -5.40 5.34
C LEU A 61 -2.00 -6.23 6.63
N GLU A 62 -0.94 -7.04 6.72
CA GLU A 62 -0.66 -7.83 7.91
C GLU A 62 -0.36 -6.94 9.13
N VAL A 63 0.43 -5.87 8.94
CA VAL A 63 0.69 -4.88 10.00
C VAL A 63 -0.59 -4.19 10.44
N ALA A 64 -1.40 -3.71 9.49
CA ALA A 64 -2.67 -3.04 9.79
C ALA A 64 -3.64 -3.97 10.56
N LYS A 65 -3.77 -5.23 10.13
CA LYS A 65 -4.58 -6.24 10.83
C LYS A 65 -4.02 -6.59 12.21
N ALA A 66 -2.69 -6.62 12.37
CA ALA A 66 -2.07 -6.87 13.67
C ALA A 66 -2.39 -5.73 14.65
N TRP A 67 -2.32 -4.48 14.21
CA TRP A 67 -2.70 -3.32 15.03
C TRP A 67 -4.19 -3.30 15.36
N GLN A 68 -5.06 -3.67 14.40
CA GLN A 68 -6.49 -3.79 14.63
C GLN A 68 -6.81 -4.82 15.73
N ARG A 69 -6.13 -5.97 15.70
CA ARG A 69 -6.27 -7.04 16.72
C ARG A 69 -5.75 -6.66 18.09
N GLN A 70 -4.73 -5.79 18.17
CA GLN A 70 -4.14 -5.34 19.44
C GLN A 70 -5.00 -4.31 20.18
N GLY A 71 -6.19 -3.95 19.66
CA GLY A 71 -7.11 -3.04 20.33
C GLY A 71 -6.59 -1.60 20.43
N ARG A 72 -5.51 -1.26 19.70
CA ARG A 72 -5.00 0.11 19.59
C ARG A 72 -5.90 0.93 18.66
N GLY A 73 -7.08 1.27 19.18
CA GLY A 73 -7.97 2.29 18.64
C GLY A 73 -8.81 1.81 17.47
N HIS A 74 -10.13 1.86 17.66
CA HIS A 74 -11.11 1.94 16.57
C HIS A 74 -11.00 3.33 15.92
N SER A 75 -9.81 3.67 15.45
CA SER A 75 -9.57 4.91 14.74
C SER A 75 -9.96 4.67 13.29
N LEU A 76 -10.80 5.54 12.75
CA LEU A 76 -11.17 5.58 11.34
C LEU A 76 -9.94 5.49 10.42
N ALA A 77 -8.79 6.03 10.85
CA ALA A 77 -7.55 5.95 10.09
C ALA A 77 -7.00 4.51 9.96
N LEU A 78 -7.13 3.68 11.01
CA LEU A 78 -6.70 2.28 10.96
C LEU A 78 -7.65 1.45 10.10
N GLU A 79 -8.96 1.69 10.19
CA GLU A 79 -9.96 1.06 9.32
C GLU A 79 -9.71 1.41 7.86
N LEU A 80 -9.43 2.68 7.57
CA LEU A 80 -9.05 3.15 6.24
C LEU A 80 -7.78 2.46 5.75
N LEU A 81 -6.74 2.33 6.58
CA LEU A 81 -5.51 1.64 6.20
C LEU A 81 -5.76 0.17 5.84
N VAL A 82 -6.57 -0.54 6.63
CA VAL A 82 -6.96 -1.94 6.35
C VAL A 82 -7.70 -2.02 5.02
N GLU A 83 -8.66 -1.13 4.79
CA GLU A 83 -9.44 -1.08 3.56
C GLU A 83 -8.56 -0.76 2.33
N LEU A 84 -7.68 0.23 2.41
CA LEU A 84 -6.77 0.57 1.31
C LEU A 84 -5.82 -0.58 0.97
N SER A 85 -5.33 -1.29 1.99
CA SER A 85 -4.37 -2.39 1.84
C SER A 85 -5.03 -3.70 1.40
N SER A 86 -6.33 -3.90 1.67
CA SER A 86 -7.07 -5.11 1.28
C SER A 86 -7.40 -5.13 -0.22
N ARG A 87 -7.61 -3.94 -0.81
CA ARG A 87 -7.99 -3.78 -2.23
C ARG A 87 -6.95 -4.38 -3.17
N PRO A 88 -7.36 -5.24 -4.14
CA PRO A 88 -6.43 -5.85 -5.09
C PRO A 88 -5.69 -4.76 -5.87
N ILE A 89 -4.36 -4.93 -6.00
CA ILE A 89 -3.55 -4.08 -6.87
C ILE A 89 -3.57 -4.72 -8.26
N PRO A 90 -3.98 -3.99 -9.30
CA PRO A 90 -3.87 -4.48 -10.67
C PRO A 90 -2.38 -4.55 -11.02
N VAL A 91 -1.83 -5.75 -11.06
CA VAL A 91 -0.54 -6.05 -11.68
C VAL A 91 -0.78 -7.11 -12.75
N ALA A 92 -0.10 -6.97 -13.89
CA ALA A 92 -0.23 -7.89 -15.02
C ALA A 92 0.46 -9.23 -14.76
#